data_AF-A4VBX4-F1
#
_entry.id   AF-A4VBX4-F1
#
_cell.length_a   1.000
_cell.length_b   1.000
_cell.length_c   1.000
_cell.angle_alpha   90.00
_cell.angle_beta   90.00
_cell.angle_gamma   90.00
#
_symmetry.space_group_name_H-M   'P 1'
#
loop_
_entity.id
_entity.type
_entity.pdbx_description
1 polymer ?
#
loop_
_entity_poly.entity_id
_entity_poly.type
_entity_poly.pdbx_seq_one_letter_code
_entity_poly.pdbx_strand_id
1 'polypeptide(L)'
;MATHISEMYARQTPLNGKRKALVITNQPHAINDSFILKKSNTVYGAQGWWMKKIFGEERVKIVVLSWFDYVLFDGSNFPMTCGGNWDAAFELLECRPFAIDLKNTPYGETAYNGHVGGTTTKSKNKCWQDVADGLIYYAPLYDHVAAWGIEGLVTKEFEPEIKRRLTIFFEATQPGAEIPMEAAIDEYNVFHTYPAAIKSRNEVKELIKNVLENNN
;
A
#
# COMPACT_ATOMS: atom_id res chain seq x y z
N MET A 1 9.97 5.70 -10.99
CA MET A 1 8.53 6.02 -10.86
C MET A 1 8.26 7.51 -10.75
N ALA A 2 8.73 8.20 -9.70
CA ALA A 2 8.48 9.64 -9.54
C ALA A 2 8.96 10.50 -10.73
N THR A 3 10.14 10.21 -11.30
CA THR A 3 10.64 10.88 -12.51
C THR A 3 9.69 10.75 -13.70
N HIS A 4 9.24 9.53 -13.99
CA HIS A 4 8.31 9.28 -15.10
C HIS A 4 6.99 10.04 -14.93
N ILE A 5 6.43 10.04 -13.72
CA ILE A 5 5.23 10.83 -13.41
C ILE A 5 5.49 12.32 -13.57
N SER A 6 6.66 12.81 -13.17
CA SER A 6 7.02 14.21 -13.34
C SER A 6 7.08 14.61 -14.81
N GLU A 7 7.66 13.78 -15.66
CA GLU A 7 7.69 13.96 -17.11
C GLU A 7 6.28 13.95 -17.70
N MET A 8 5.42 13.01 -17.30
CA MET A 8 4.02 12.95 -17.74
C MET A 8 3.24 14.18 -17.31
N TYR A 9 3.37 14.59 -16.05
CA TYR A 9 2.74 15.79 -15.49
C TYR A 9 3.17 17.05 -16.25
N ALA A 10 4.46 17.19 -16.58
CA ALA A 10 4.97 18.32 -17.35
C ALA A 10 4.38 18.39 -18.77
N ARG A 11 4.03 17.24 -19.37
CA ARG A 11 3.40 17.14 -20.69
C ARG A 11 1.89 17.39 -20.68
N GLN A 12 1.24 17.46 -19.51
CA GLN A 12 -0.19 17.73 -19.43
C GLN A 12 -0.52 19.13 -19.96
N THR A 13 -1.58 19.22 -20.76
CA THR A 13 -2.18 20.50 -21.12
C THR A 13 -2.86 21.09 -19.89
N PRO A 14 -2.49 22.30 -19.44
CA PRO A 14 -3.14 22.92 -18.29
C PRO A 14 -4.63 23.20 -18.54
N LEU A 15 -5.46 22.96 -17.53
CA LEU A 15 -6.87 23.39 -17.51
C LEU A 15 -6.97 24.63 -16.62
N ASN A 16 -7.46 25.75 -17.17
CA ASN A 16 -7.55 27.04 -16.48
C ASN A 16 -6.22 27.49 -15.87
N GLY A 17 -5.12 27.32 -16.61
CA GLY A 17 -3.77 27.67 -16.17
C GLY A 17 -3.20 26.77 -15.07
N LYS A 18 -3.87 25.68 -14.70
CA LYS A 18 -3.44 24.75 -13.65
C LYS A 18 -3.32 23.33 -14.19
N ARG A 19 -2.39 22.57 -13.61
CA ARG A 19 -2.27 21.13 -13.80
C ARG A 19 -2.64 20.43 -12.50
N LYS A 20 -3.26 19.27 -12.61
CA LYS A 20 -3.59 18.38 -11.49
C LYS A 20 -3.36 16.95 -11.94
N ALA A 21 -2.89 16.12 -11.02
CA ALA A 21 -2.75 14.70 -11.25
C ALA A 21 -3.23 13.92 -10.03
N LEU A 22 -3.87 12.79 -10.28
CA LEU A 22 -4.08 11.73 -9.31
C LEU A 22 -3.09 10.62 -9.63
N VAL A 23 -2.29 10.23 -8.65
CA VAL A 23 -1.38 9.10 -8.77
C VAL A 23 -1.90 8.01 -7.86
N ILE A 24 -2.31 6.89 -8.46
CA ILE A 24 -2.75 5.71 -7.73
C ILE A 24 -1.56 4.75 -7.66
N THR A 25 -1.15 4.41 -6.45
CA THR A 25 -0.07 3.46 -6.18
C THR A 25 -0.34 2.75 -4.85
N ASN A 26 0.28 1.61 -4.64
CA ASN A 26 0.21 0.89 -3.37
C ASN A 26 0.88 1.69 -2.22
N GLN A 27 0.39 1.46 -1.01
CA GLN A 27 0.78 2.18 0.20
C GLN A 27 2.30 2.29 0.42
N PRO A 28 3.13 1.22 0.31
CA PRO A 28 4.56 1.31 0.58
C PRO A 28 5.29 2.31 -0.34
N HIS A 29 4.77 2.54 -1.54
CA HIS A 29 5.30 3.53 -2.47
C HIS A 29 4.70 4.92 -2.25
N ALA A 30 3.43 5.01 -1.85
CA ALA A 30 2.71 6.28 -1.67
C ALA A 30 3.26 7.14 -0.53
N ILE A 31 3.82 6.54 0.52
CA ILE A 31 4.21 7.25 1.75
C ILE A 31 5.34 8.27 1.58
N ASN A 32 5.36 9.26 2.47
CA ASN A 32 6.43 10.26 2.62
C ASN A 32 7.53 9.75 3.55
N ASP A 33 8.28 8.74 3.13
CA ASP A 33 9.41 8.24 3.91
C ASP A 33 10.65 7.95 3.05
N SER A 34 11.81 7.99 3.70
CA SER A 34 13.10 7.74 3.09
C SER A 34 14.10 7.19 4.11
N PHE A 35 15.10 6.46 3.64
CA PHE A 35 16.19 5.95 4.45
C PHE A 35 17.50 5.93 3.67
N ILE A 36 18.62 5.74 4.37
CA ILE A 36 19.93 5.60 3.75
C ILE A 36 20.23 4.12 3.52
N LEU A 37 20.51 3.74 2.27
CA LEU A 37 20.97 2.41 1.91
C LEU A 37 22.40 2.22 2.43
N LYS A 38 22.57 1.34 3.43
CA LYS A 38 23.88 1.12 4.09
C LYS A 38 25.01 0.75 3.12
N LYS A 39 24.73 -0.04 2.08
CA LYS A 39 25.76 -0.54 1.15
C LYS A 39 26.32 0.56 0.24
N SER A 40 25.50 1.52 -0.17
CA SER A 40 25.86 2.55 -1.15
C SER A 40 25.94 3.96 -0.55
N ASN A 41 25.52 4.13 0.71
CA ASN A 41 25.35 5.43 1.36
C ASN A 41 24.46 6.40 0.56
N THR A 42 23.50 5.87 -0.20
CA THR A 42 22.57 6.66 -1.01
C THR A 42 21.21 6.75 -0.34
N VAL A 43 20.53 7.88 -0.52
CA VAL A 43 19.14 8.05 -0.08
C VAL A 43 18.23 7.21 -0.96
N TYR A 44 17.46 6.33 -0.33
CA TYR A 44 16.30 5.68 -0.92
C TYR A 44 15.04 6.34 -0.37
N GLY A 45 14.27 6.96 -1.25
CA GLY A 45 12.96 7.53 -0.94
C GLY A 45 11.84 6.73 -1.57
N ALA A 46 10.74 6.57 -0.84
CA ALA A 46 9.48 6.13 -1.43
C ALA A 46 9.02 7.14 -2.51
N GLN A 47 8.10 6.71 -3.38
CA GLN A 47 7.61 7.57 -4.46
C GLN A 47 6.94 8.83 -3.91
N GLY A 48 6.14 8.74 -2.84
CA GLY A 48 5.53 9.89 -2.18
C GLY A 48 6.56 10.93 -1.70
N TRP A 49 7.64 10.47 -1.09
CA TRP A 49 8.75 11.33 -0.66
C TRP A 49 9.39 12.08 -1.84
N TRP A 50 9.70 11.38 -2.93
CA TRP A 50 10.24 12.01 -4.13
C TRP A 50 9.25 12.98 -4.78
N MET A 51 7.96 12.65 -4.80
CA MET A 51 6.92 13.55 -5.33
C MET A 51 6.85 14.85 -4.52
N LYS A 52 6.86 14.77 -3.18
CA LYS A 52 6.93 15.96 -2.30
C LYS A 52 8.23 16.76 -2.53
N LYS A 53 9.38 16.10 -2.73
CA LYS A 53 10.65 16.78 -3.07
C LYS A 53 10.60 17.51 -4.43
N ILE A 54 10.00 16.90 -5.45
CA ILE A 54 9.94 17.45 -6.82
C ILE A 54 8.93 18.59 -6.92
N PHE A 55 7.75 18.42 -6.33
CA PHE A 55 6.62 19.35 -6.51
C PHE A 55 6.39 20.30 -5.34
N GLY A 56 7.04 20.08 -4.20
CA GLY A 56 6.85 20.82 -2.95
C GLY A 56 5.89 20.11 -1.99
N GLU A 57 6.26 20.08 -0.71
CA GLU A 57 5.55 19.34 0.35
C GLU A 57 4.09 19.75 0.50
N GLU A 58 3.78 21.04 0.30
CA GLU A 58 2.42 21.56 0.39
C GLU A 58 1.56 21.29 -0.85
N ARG A 59 2.19 20.99 -2.00
CA ARG A 59 1.48 20.78 -3.27
C ARG A 59 1.12 19.32 -3.51
N VAL A 60 1.70 18.40 -2.74
CA VAL A 60 1.46 16.96 -2.84
C VAL A 60 0.82 16.49 -1.54
N LYS A 61 -0.39 15.93 -1.66
CA LYS A 61 -1.09 15.29 -0.56
C LYS A 61 -1.14 13.79 -0.80
N ILE A 62 -0.74 13.03 0.22
CA ILE A 62 -0.74 11.57 0.24
C ILE A 62 -1.96 11.14 1.05
N VAL A 63 -2.92 10.51 0.38
CA VAL A 63 -4.13 9.99 1.02
C VAL A 63 -4.09 8.47 0.90
N VAL A 64 -4.21 7.78 2.03
CA VAL A 64 -4.23 6.31 2.09
C VAL A 64 -5.65 5.79 2.25
N LEU A 65 -5.94 4.63 1.67
CA LEU A 65 -7.15 3.88 1.96
C LEU A 65 -6.93 3.01 3.20
N SER A 66 -7.99 2.76 3.97
CA SER A 66 -7.95 1.79 5.07
C SER A 66 -7.43 0.44 4.56
N TRP A 67 -6.50 -0.12 5.33
CA TRP A 67 -5.82 -1.37 5.01
C TRP A 67 -5.39 -2.04 6.34
N PHE A 68 -5.12 -3.34 6.30
CA PHE A 68 -4.61 -4.11 7.44
C PHE A 68 -3.08 -4.11 7.45
N ASP A 69 -2.41 -4.22 8.60
CA ASP A 69 -0.93 -4.21 8.62
C ASP A 69 -0.35 -5.51 8.02
N TYR A 70 -0.21 -5.55 6.70
CA TYR A 70 0.23 -6.73 5.94
C TYR A 70 1.57 -7.27 6.41
N VAL A 71 2.43 -6.43 6.99
CA VAL A 71 3.73 -6.84 7.52
C VAL A 71 3.60 -7.77 8.73
N LEU A 72 2.47 -7.70 9.43
CA LEU A 72 2.12 -8.56 10.56
C LEU A 72 1.27 -9.76 10.12
N PHE A 73 1.04 -9.94 8.81
CA PHE A 73 0.26 -11.05 8.28
C PHE A 73 1.13 -12.30 8.19
N ASP A 74 0.81 -13.31 8.98
CA ASP A 74 1.54 -14.59 9.04
C ASP A 74 0.67 -15.79 8.57
N GLY A 75 -0.51 -15.52 8.01
CA GLY A 75 -1.47 -16.54 7.59
C GLY A 75 -2.34 -17.10 8.73
N SER A 76 -2.03 -16.78 9.99
CA SER A 76 -2.78 -17.22 11.18
C SER A 76 -3.51 -16.07 11.88
N ASN A 77 -2.95 -14.87 11.79
CA ASN A 77 -3.46 -13.64 12.39
C ASN A 77 -4.09 -12.70 11.35
N PHE A 78 -5.08 -11.92 11.81
CA PHE A 78 -5.65 -10.83 11.02
C PHE A 78 -5.13 -9.50 11.59
N PRO A 79 -4.05 -8.94 11.02
CA PRO A 79 -3.32 -7.85 11.64
C PRO A 79 -4.01 -6.52 11.39
N MET A 80 -4.91 -6.14 12.29
CA MET A 80 -5.60 -4.86 12.22
C MET A 80 -4.67 -3.69 12.56
N THR A 81 -4.79 -2.58 11.83
CA THR A 81 -4.02 -1.36 12.09
C THR A 81 -4.37 -0.83 13.49
N CYS A 82 -3.37 -0.32 14.23
CA CYS A 82 -3.54 0.14 15.61
C CYS A 82 -4.15 -0.92 16.55
N GLY A 83 -3.89 -2.21 16.31
CA GLY A 83 -4.48 -3.29 17.12
C GLY A 83 -6.00 -3.39 16.97
N GLY A 84 -6.59 -2.84 15.92
CA GLY A 84 -8.03 -2.87 15.66
C GLY A 84 -8.80 -1.64 16.12
N ASN A 85 -8.16 -0.64 16.72
CA ASN A 85 -8.85 0.56 17.20
C ASN A 85 -9.50 1.36 16.06
N TRP A 86 -8.89 1.36 14.87
CA TRP A 86 -9.45 2.04 13.70
C TRP A 86 -10.73 1.34 13.23
N ASP A 87 -10.68 0.01 13.18
CA ASP A 87 -11.80 -0.86 12.74
C ASP A 87 -12.95 -0.83 13.74
N ALA A 88 -12.63 -0.82 15.04
CA ALA A 88 -13.57 -0.65 16.13
C ALA A 88 -14.30 0.70 16.06
N ALA A 89 -13.57 1.79 15.83
CA ALA A 89 -14.18 3.09 15.65
C ALA A 89 -15.06 3.16 14.39
N PHE A 90 -14.66 2.48 13.30
CA PHE A 90 -15.48 2.38 12.10
C PHE A 90 -16.78 1.60 12.32
N GLU A 91 -16.74 0.51 13.10
CA GLU A 91 -17.93 -0.23 13.52
C GLU A 91 -18.89 0.65 14.35
N LEU A 92 -18.37 1.45 15.29
CA LEU A 92 -19.18 2.40 16.07
C LEU A 92 -19.84 3.48 15.21
N LEU A 93 -19.29 3.78 14.03
CA LEU A 93 -19.87 4.69 13.05
C LEU A 93 -20.88 4.00 12.11
N GLU A 94 -21.28 2.77 12.42
CA GLU A 94 -22.16 1.92 11.60
C GLU A 94 -21.57 1.67 10.21
N CYS A 95 -20.23 1.54 10.12
CA CYS A 95 -19.49 1.34 8.88
C CYS A 95 -19.76 2.41 7.80
N ARG A 96 -20.13 3.63 8.19
CA ARG A 96 -20.33 4.73 7.24
C ARG A 96 -18.98 5.24 6.72
N PRO A 97 -18.75 5.28 5.39
CA PRO A 97 -17.48 5.73 4.83
C PRO A 97 -17.12 7.14 5.31
N PHE A 98 -15.86 7.34 5.65
CA PHE A 98 -15.36 8.65 6.08
C PHE A 98 -13.96 8.92 5.55
N ALA A 99 -13.60 10.21 5.54
CA ALA A 99 -12.23 10.66 5.31
C ALA A 99 -11.82 11.65 6.40
N ILE A 100 -10.57 11.55 6.84
CA ILE A 100 -10.00 12.45 7.86
C ILE A 100 -8.62 12.93 7.43
N ASP A 101 -8.26 14.14 7.86
CA ASP A 101 -6.87 14.54 7.97
C ASP A 101 -6.22 13.73 9.10
N LEU A 102 -5.02 13.21 8.87
CA LEU A 102 -4.31 12.44 9.91
C LEU A 102 -3.69 13.37 10.95
N LYS A 103 -3.29 14.57 10.56
CA LYS A 103 -2.57 15.51 11.42
C LYS A 103 -3.34 15.85 12.70
N ASN A 104 -2.68 15.69 13.84
CA ASN A 104 -3.21 15.99 15.18
C ASN A 104 -4.49 15.19 15.50
N THR A 105 -4.53 13.93 15.09
CA THR A 105 -5.62 13.01 15.42
C THR A 105 -5.07 11.73 16.08
N PRO A 106 -5.87 11.01 16.88
CA PRO A 106 -5.48 9.71 17.42
C PRO A 106 -5.08 8.69 16.32
N TYR A 107 -5.70 8.80 15.13
CA TYR A 107 -5.33 8.02 13.96
C TYR A 107 -3.92 8.38 13.48
N GLY A 108 -3.63 9.67 13.33
CA GLY A 108 -2.31 10.16 12.92
C GLY A 108 -1.18 9.78 13.88
N GLU A 109 -1.44 9.81 15.19
CA GLU A 109 -0.46 9.51 16.24
C GLU A 109 -0.15 8.01 16.37
N THR A 110 -0.97 7.15 15.75
CA THR A 110 -0.73 5.71 15.71
C THR A 110 0.62 5.41 15.04
N ALA A 111 1.41 4.51 15.64
CA ALA A 111 2.69 4.08 15.09
C ALA A 111 2.54 3.47 13.68
N TYR A 112 3.45 3.84 12.78
CA TYR A 112 3.53 3.32 11.42
C TYR A 112 4.61 2.23 11.34
N ASN A 113 4.21 0.99 11.03
CA ASN A 113 5.10 -0.18 10.97
C ASN A 113 5.34 -0.71 9.55
N GLY A 114 4.84 -0.01 8.53
CA GLY A 114 4.91 -0.45 7.14
C GLY A 114 6.30 -0.34 6.51
N HIS A 115 6.45 -0.99 5.35
CA HIS A 115 7.66 -0.93 4.54
C HIS A 115 7.82 0.42 3.84
N VAL A 116 9.08 0.78 3.57
CA VAL A 116 9.46 1.99 2.81
C VAL A 116 9.84 1.62 1.39
N GLY A 117 8.98 1.99 0.44
CA GLY A 117 9.06 1.55 -0.95
C GLY A 117 8.99 0.03 -1.08
N GLY A 118 9.29 -0.49 -2.26
CA GLY A 118 9.34 -1.94 -2.54
C GLY A 118 10.53 -2.65 -1.87
N THR A 119 10.92 -2.23 -0.67
CA THR A 119 12.06 -2.77 0.07
C THR A 119 11.58 -3.51 1.32
N THR A 120 12.43 -4.38 1.87
CA THR A 120 12.17 -5.04 3.16
C THR A 120 12.45 -4.14 4.36
N THR A 121 12.83 -2.87 4.14
CA THR A 121 13.12 -1.93 5.22
C THR A 121 11.83 -1.37 5.79
N LYS A 122 11.60 -1.59 7.10
CA LYS A 122 10.48 -0.97 7.82
C LYS A 122 10.80 0.48 8.15
N SER A 123 9.78 1.32 8.12
CA SER A 123 9.87 2.65 8.70
C SER A 123 10.18 2.55 10.20
N LYS A 124 10.90 3.54 10.74
CA LYS A 124 11.32 3.55 12.15
C LYS A 124 10.94 4.87 12.81
N ASN A 125 10.36 4.79 14.00
CA ASN A 125 9.99 5.96 14.82
C ASN A 125 9.11 6.95 14.04
N LYS A 126 8.13 6.42 13.30
CA LYS A 126 7.16 7.19 12.53
C LYS A 126 5.76 6.86 13.01
N CYS A 127 4.87 7.83 12.90
CA CYS A 127 3.43 7.68 13.04
C CYS A 127 2.74 7.96 11.69
N TRP A 128 1.46 7.61 11.57
CA TRP A 128 0.74 7.74 10.30
C TRP A 128 0.72 9.17 9.75
N GLN A 129 0.63 10.19 10.61
CA GLN A 129 0.68 11.60 10.20
C GLN A 129 2.06 12.05 9.69
N ASP A 130 3.14 11.30 9.96
CA ASP A 130 4.47 11.61 9.40
C ASP A 130 4.59 11.16 7.93
N VAL A 131 3.83 10.14 7.56
CA VAL A 131 4.00 9.41 6.29
C VAL A 131 2.85 9.63 5.31
N ALA A 132 1.69 10.06 5.78
CA ALA A 132 0.50 10.36 4.98
C ALA A 132 -0.22 11.61 5.52
N ASP A 133 -0.92 12.33 4.63
CA ASP A 133 -1.67 13.53 4.95
C ASP A 133 -3.11 13.19 5.40
N GLY A 134 -3.73 12.16 4.81
CA GLY A 134 -5.11 11.77 5.12
C GLY A 134 -5.39 10.28 4.98
N LEU A 135 -6.50 9.85 5.57
CA LEU A 135 -7.04 8.50 5.53
C LEU A 135 -8.46 8.52 4.99
N ILE A 136 -8.77 7.59 4.09
CA ILE A 136 -10.14 7.26 3.69
C ILE A 136 -10.45 5.86 4.23
N TYR A 137 -11.43 5.78 5.11
CA TYR A 137 -11.97 4.50 5.57
C TYR A 137 -13.27 4.24 4.79
N TYR A 138 -13.20 3.35 3.80
CA TYR A 138 -14.28 3.17 2.81
C TYR A 138 -15.22 2.00 3.14
N ALA A 139 -14.66 0.86 3.52
CA ALA A 139 -15.40 -0.37 3.78
C ALA A 139 -14.75 -1.11 4.96
N PRO A 140 -15.50 -1.93 5.71
CA PRO A 140 -14.94 -2.69 6.80
C PRO A 140 -14.01 -3.78 6.26
N LEU A 141 -12.98 -4.11 7.02
CA LEU A 141 -11.94 -5.05 6.58
C LEU A 141 -12.47 -6.43 6.14
N TYR A 142 -13.56 -6.91 6.74
CA TYR A 142 -14.16 -8.19 6.36
C TYR A 142 -14.94 -8.17 5.03
N ASP A 143 -15.16 -7.00 4.45
CA ASP A 143 -15.73 -6.85 3.11
C ASP A 143 -14.64 -6.59 2.05
N HIS A 144 -13.36 -6.53 2.46
CA HIS A 144 -12.24 -6.35 1.53
C HIS A 144 -11.95 -7.65 0.75
N VAL A 145 -11.65 -7.48 -0.54
CA VAL A 145 -11.27 -8.56 -1.46
C VAL A 145 -9.88 -8.25 -2.00
N ALA A 146 -8.96 -9.21 -1.89
CA ALA A 146 -7.70 -9.16 -2.59
C ALA A 146 -7.94 -9.57 -4.03
N ALA A 147 -7.63 -8.67 -4.96
CA ALA A 147 -7.81 -8.91 -6.39
C ALA A 147 -6.51 -8.62 -7.14
N TRP A 148 -6.15 -9.50 -8.07
CA TRP A 148 -5.00 -9.32 -8.95
C TRP A 148 -5.22 -10.04 -10.27
N GLY A 149 -4.28 -9.84 -11.19
CA GLY A 149 -4.38 -10.32 -12.56
C GLY A 149 -5.24 -9.40 -13.41
N ILE A 150 -4.68 -8.96 -14.54
CA ILE A 150 -5.35 -8.09 -15.50
C ILE A 150 -5.27 -8.80 -16.85
N GLU A 151 -6.43 -9.11 -17.41
CA GLU A 151 -6.51 -9.77 -18.71
C GLU A 151 -5.75 -8.95 -19.77
N GLY A 152 -4.80 -9.61 -20.44
CA GLY A 152 -3.96 -9.00 -21.47
C GLY A 152 -2.81 -8.15 -20.96
N LEU A 153 -2.47 -8.17 -19.67
CA LEU A 153 -1.33 -7.44 -19.11
C LEU A 153 0.01 -7.93 -19.67
N VAL A 154 0.20 -9.24 -19.75
CA VAL A 154 1.32 -9.89 -20.42
C VAL A 154 0.87 -10.26 -21.83
N THR A 155 1.18 -9.38 -22.79
CA THR A 155 0.99 -9.65 -24.22
C THR A 155 2.06 -10.60 -24.74
N LYS A 156 1.86 -11.17 -25.93
CA LYS A 156 2.85 -12.03 -26.59
C LYS A 156 4.19 -11.31 -26.81
N GLU A 157 4.14 -10.02 -27.10
CA GLU A 157 5.33 -9.18 -27.29
C GLU A 157 6.07 -8.92 -25.97
N PHE A 158 5.34 -8.89 -24.84
CA PHE A 158 5.93 -8.69 -23.52
C PHE A 158 6.38 -9.98 -22.84
N GLU A 159 5.88 -11.13 -23.29
CA GLU A 159 6.19 -12.46 -22.73
C GLU A 159 7.71 -12.72 -22.57
N PRO A 160 8.58 -12.40 -23.55
CA PRO A 160 10.03 -12.60 -23.37
C PRO A 160 10.60 -11.77 -22.21
N GLU A 161 10.09 -10.56 -22.00
CA GLU A 161 10.57 -9.66 -20.95
C GLU A 161 10.07 -10.08 -19.57
N ILE A 162 8.81 -10.53 -19.42
CA ILE A 162 8.35 -11.05 -18.13
C ILE A 162 9.09 -12.34 -17.75
N LYS A 163 9.34 -13.23 -18.73
CA LYS A 163 10.13 -14.45 -18.50
C LYS A 163 11.54 -14.10 -17.99
N ARG A 164 12.20 -13.14 -18.63
CA ARG A 164 13.51 -12.63 -18.18
C ARG A 164 13.47 -12.06 -16.76
N ARG A 165 12.44 -11.28 -16.41
CA ARG A 165 12.28 -10.70 -15.07
C ARG A 165 12.07 -11.75 -13.99
N LEU A 166 11.21 -12.74 -14.26
CA LEU A 166 10.97 -13.86 -13.36
C LEU A 166 12.25 -14.66 -13.12
N THR A 167 13.01 -14.96 -14.19
CA THR A 167 14.33 -15.62 -14.06
C THR A 167 15.26 -14.85 -13.13
N ILE A 168 15.46 -13.55 -13.35
CA ILE A 168 16.34 -12.72 -12.51
C ILE A 168 15.85 -12.69 -11.06
N PHE A 169 14.54 -12.57 -10.85
CA PHE A 169 13.97 -12.54 -9.51
C PHE A 169 14.24 -13.86 -8.77
N PHE A 170 13.90 -15.00 -9.38
CA PHE A 170 14.11 -16.31 -8.77
C PHE A 170 15.59 -16.62 -8.57
N GLU A 171 16.47 -16.30 -9.50
CA GLU A 171 17.92 -16.43 -9.32
C GLU A 171 18.43 -15.62 -8.12
N ALA A 172 17.87 -14.43 -7.88
CA ALA A 172 18.26 -13.58 -6.78
C ALA A 172 17.66 -14.00 -5.42
N THR A 173 16.41 -14.49 -5.41
CA THR A 173 15.67 -14.77 -4.17
C THR A 173 15.64 -16.24 -3.79
N GLN A 174 15.71 -17.15 -4.75
CA GLN A 174 15.60 -18.61 -4.59
C GLN A 174 16.52 -19.35 -5.60
N PRO A 175 17.86 -19.23 -5.46
CA PRO A 175 18.79 -19.81 -6.42
C PRO A 175 18.61 -21.33 -6.58
N GLY A 176 18.48 -21.79 -7.83
CA GLY A 176 18.34 -23.22 -8.16
C GLY A 176 16.92 -23.79 -8.02
N ALA A 177 15.94 -22.98 -7.61
CA ALA A 177 14.54 -23.39 -7.62
C ALA A 177 14.00 -23.51 -9.06
N GLU A 178 13.13 -24.48 -9.30
CA GLU A 178 12.35 -24.55 -10.54
C GLU A 178 11.42 -23.33 -10.60
N ILE A 179 11.44 -22.63 -11.74
CA ILE A 179 10.61 -21.44 -11.95
C ILE A 179 9.31 -21.90 -12.60
N PRO A 180 8.14 -21.78 -11.94
CA PRO A 180 6.85 -22.16 -12.51
C PRO A 180 6.39 -21.08 -13.50
N MET A 181 7.07 -20.99 -14.64
CA MET A 181 6.99 -19.85 -15.55
C MET A 181 5.58 -19.57 -16.06
N GLU A 182 4.89 -20.61 -16.52
CA GLU A 182 3.54 -20.46 -17.07
C GLU A 182 2.54 -20.07 -15.97
N ALA A 183 2.60 -20.71 -14.80
CA ALA A 183 1.75 -20.32 -13.67
C ALA A 183 2.00 -18.88 -13.20
N ALA A 184 3.26 -18.43 -13.19
CA ALA A 184 3.62 -17.06 -12.84
C ALA A 184 3.11 -16.05 -13.89
N ILE A 185 3.09 -16.40 -15.17
CA ILE A 185 2.52 -15.56 -16.23
C ILE A 185 0.99 -15.52 -16.13
N ASP A 186 0.37 -16.67 -15.93
CA ASP A 186 -1.09 -16.80 -15.75
C ASP A 186 -1.56 -15.98 -14.56
N GLU A 187 -0.83 -15.97 -13.45
CA GLU A 187 -1.16 -15.16 -12.26
C GLU A 187 -1.28 -13.66 -12.58
N TYR A 188 -0.50 -13.14 -13.52
CA TYR A 188 -0.60 -11.73 -13.96
C TYR A 188 -1.71 -11.50 -14.99
N ASN A 189 -2.11 -12.52 -15.75
CA ASN A 189 -3.02 -12.40 -16.90
C ASN A 189 -4.45 -12.88 -16.62
N VAL A 190 -4.67 -13.65 -15.56
CA VAL A 190 -5.98 -14.21 -15.20
C VAL A 190 -6.50 -13.46 -14.00
N PHE A 191 -7.75 -12.98 -14.08
CA PHE A 191 -8.35 -12.26 -12.96
C PHE A 191 -8.62 -13.22 -11.79
N HIS A 192 -8.07 -12.87 -10.63
CA HIS A 192 -8.20 -13.61 -9.39
C HIS A 192 -8.83 -12.72 -8.32
N THR A 193 -9.72 -13.32 -7.51
CA THR A 193 -10.25 -12.69 -6.30
C THR A 193 -10.24 -13.67 -5.15
N TYR A 194 -9.70 -13.24 -4.02
CA TYR A 194 -9.73 -13.98 -2.77
C TYR A 194 -10.20 -13.05 -1.66
N PRO A 195 -10.90 -13.57 -0.63
CA PRO A 195 -11.14 -12.81 0.58
C PRO A 195 -9.82 -12.21 1.08
N ALA A 196 -9.79 -10.89 1.33
CA ALA A 196 -8.57 -10.26 1.86
C ALA A 196 -8.28 -10.71 3.31
N ALA A 197 -9.32 -11.23 4.00
CA ALA A 197 -9.22 -11.89 5.28
C ALA A 197 -9.27 -13.41 5.13
N ILE A 198 -8.30 -14.11 5.71
CA ILE A 198 -8.37 -15.58 5.89
C ILE A 198 -9.52 -15.94 6.84
N LYS A 199 -9.83 -15.03 7.77
CA LYS A 199 -10.93 -15.18 8.73
C LYS A 199 -12.26 -14.84 8.06
N SER A 200 -13.30 -15.58 8.44
CA SER A 200 -14.66 -15.29 8.03
C SER A 200 -15.12 -13.93 8.59
N ARG A 201 -16.16 -13.37 7.97
CA ARG A 201 -16.79 -12.12 8.42
C ARG A 201 -17.11 -12.11 9.91
N ASN A 202 -17.66 -13.21 10.43
CA ASN A 202 -18.05 -13.32 11.83
C ASN A 202 -16.83 -13.32 12.77
N GLU A 203 -15.75 -14.00 12.39
CA GLU A 203 -14.51 -14.00 13.17
C GLU A 203 -13.88 -12.61 13.24
N VAL A 204 -13.84 -11.87 12.11
CA VAL A 204 -13.32 -10.50 12.11
C VAL A 204 -14.20 -9.58 12.97
N LYS A 205 -15.52 -9.73 12.91
CA LYS A 205 -16.44 -8.98 13.79
C LYS A 205 -16.21 -9.26 15.27
N GLU A 206 -15.98 -10.53 15.64
CA GLU A 206 -15.68 -10.88 17.03
C GLU A 206 -14.34 -10.28 17.49
N LEU A 207 -13.33 -10.25 16.62
CA LEU A 207 -12.07 -9.57 16.91
C LEU A 207 -12.27 -8.08 17.17
N ILE A 208 -13.06 -7.39 16.34
CA ILE A 208 -13.35 -5.97 16.52
C ILE A 208 -14.14 -5.72 17.82
N LYS A 209 -15.11 -6.59 18.12
CA LYS A 209 -15.88 -6.53 19.37
C LYS A 209 -14.98 -6.67 20.60
N ASN A 210 -14.02 -7.62 20.58
CA ASN A 210 -13.05 -7.77 21.66
C ASN A 210 -12.18 -6.51 21.85
N VAL A 211 -11.86 -5.78 20.78
CA VAL A 211 -11.14 -4.50 20.88
C VAL A 211 -12.01 -3.45 21.60
N LEU A 212 -13.30 -3.38 21.27
CA LEU A 212 -14.25 -2.48 21.95
C LEU A 212 -14.40 -2.81 23.44
N GLU A 213 -14.46 -4.09 23.79
CA GLU A 213 -14.60 -4.54 25.19
C GLU A 213 -13.35 -4.26 26.03
N ASN A 214 -12.16 -4.39 25.46
CA ASN A 214 -10.89 -4.16 26.16
C ASN A 214 -10.49 -2.67 26.29
N ASN A 215 -11.16 -1.77 25.57
CA ASN A 215 -10.93 -0.32 25.63
C ASN A 215 -11.88 0.42 26.59
N ASN A 216 -12.83 -0.28 27.23
CA ASN A 216 -13.72 0.23 28.27
C ASN A 216 -13.24 -0.18 29.67
#